data_AF-A0A8D5U034-F1
#
_entry.id   AF-A0A8D5U034-F1
#
_cell.length_a   1.000
_cell.length_b   1.000
_cell.length_c   1.000
_cell.angle_alpha   90.00
_cell.angle_beta   90.00
_cell.angle_gamma   90.00
#
_symmetry.space_group_name_H-M   'P 1'
#
loop_
_entity.id
_entity.type
_entity.pdbx_description
1 polymer ?
#
loop_
_entity_poly.entity_id
_entity_poly.type
_entity_poly.pdbx_seq_one_letter_code
_entity_poly.pdbx_strand_id
1 'polypeptide(L)'
;MSRKLLLLTFALVSVAPLTYVGTVTGFTNGLLGGLLSLSYFVVIYVLFTKKGWKSTGFYGYLEQNKFLATLQTLSWIGSYSLYVIYTPYYISLYVLGLSGMSAILLSVILYFVSAVIVKSKYAYYSLIPIAVVNVIGLIFPRISFSTSLPTVNGLLSASLIPVCINLLLYNKGDKTDSWVVLPAFVLSFIGIIIASLSHYTAPAFSYLLGISNLGLILAEFIALRNLISGITVKGDTFFNVLILIGGVVTLIGSINPYAFYQLTIVPSLTLLYFSLILGFGFLGTFRRVFLLSFIPAFLFGYGLYSVISTASGILLYESLFSMLIISGLSVSLYLMQSKMTD
;
A
#
# COMPACT_ATOMS: atom_id res chain seq x y z
N MET A 1 -17.04 -14.20 -16.31
CA MET A 1 -15.68 -13.59 -16.36
C MET A 1 -14.76 -14.43 -15.47
N SER A 2 -13.54 -14.73 -15.91
CA SER A 2 -12.68 -15.69 -15.19
C SER A 2 -12.07 -15.09 -13.91
N ARG A 3 -12.01 -15.87 -12.83
CA ARG A 3 -11.34 -15.51 -11.57
C ARG A 3 -9.90 -15.02 -11.79
N LYS A 4 -9.18 -15.65 -12.72
CA LYS A 4 -7.80 -15.30 -13.10
C LYS A 4 -7.68 -13.86 -13.61
N LEU A 5 -8.65 -13.39 -14.39
CA LEU A 5 -8.65 -12.03 -14.90
C LEU A 5 -8.90 -11.00 -13.79
N LEU A 6 -9.83 -11.27 -12.87
CA LEU A 6 -10.09 -10.40 -11.71
C LEU A 6 -8.88 -10.31 -10.76
N LEU A 7 -8.16 -11.42 -10.59
CA LEU A 7 -6.92 -11.44 -9.81
C LEU A 7 -5.81 -10.66 -10.51
N LEU A 8 -5.66 -10.82 -11.83
CA LEU A 8 -4.72 -10.02 -12.61
C LEU A 8 -5.04 -8.52 -12.51
N THR A 9 -6.30 -8.11 -12.64
CA THR A 9 -6.66 -6.69 -12.53
C THR A 9 -6.37 -6.13 -11.14
N PHE A 10 -6.64 -6.91 -10.09
CA PHE A 10 -6.20 -6.53 -8.74
C PHE A 10 -4.68 -6.38 -8.66
N ALA A 11 -3.91 -7.32 -9.22
CA ALA A 11 -2.45 -7.26 -9.25
C ALA A 11 -1.94 -5.98 -9.94
N LEU A 12 -2.50 -5.63 -11.09
CA LEU A 12 -2.10 -4.46 -11.88
C LEU A 12 -2.52 -3.13 -11.22
N VAL A 13 -3.68 -3.09 -10.56
CA VAL A 13 -4.12 -1.89 -9.81
C VAL A 13 -3.33 -1.73 -8.51
N SER A 14 -3.06 -2.82 -7.80
CA SER A 14 -2.29 -2.81 -6.55
C SER A 14 -0.80 -2.54 -6.74
N VAL A 15 -0.31 -2.32 -7.95
CA VAL A 15 1.01 -1.71 -8.14
C VAL A 15 0.89 -0.23 -8.49
N ALA A 16 -0.26 0.25 -8.97
CA ALA A 16 -0.54 1.65 -9.26
C ALA A 16 0.61 2.37 -10.00
N PRO A 17 1.01 1.90 -11.19
CA PRO A 17 2.23 2.37 -11.85
C PRO A 17 2.21 3.87 -12.19
N LEU A 18 1.02 4.48 -12.34
CA LEU A 18 0.88 5.91 -12.59
C LEU A 18 1.15 6.76 -11.35
N THR A 19 0.97 6.23 -10.14
CA THR A 19 1.27 6.98 -8.90
C THR A 19 2.76 7.18 -8.69
N TYR A 20 3.60 6.47 -9.45
CA TYR A 20 5.06 6.63 -9.41
C TYR A 20 5.51 7.88 -10.17
N VAL A 21 4.70 8.32 -11.13
CA VAL A 21 5.00 9.46 -11.98
C VAL A 21 5.00 10.73 -11.14
N GLY A 22 6.13 11.44 -11.15
CA GLY A 22 6.36 12.63 -10.34
C GLY A 22 7.03 12.38 -8.98
N THR A 23 7.21 11.12 -8.57
CA THR A 23 7.90 10.76 -7.32
C THR A 23 9.33 10.27 -7.52
N VAL A 24 9.66 9.78 -8.71
CA VAL A 24 11.00 9.29 -9.06
C VAL A 24 11.67 10.24 -10.04
N THR A 25 12.78 10.84 -9.63
CA THR A 25 13.59 11.72 -10.48
C THR A 25 14.87 11.03 -10.94
N GLY A 26 15.11 11.05 -12.25
CA GLY A 26 16.34 10.56 -12.88
C GLY A 26 16.26 9.09 -13.29
N PHE A 27 16.57 8.82 -14.56
CA PHE A 27 16.46 7.49 -15.17
C PHE A 27 17.24 6.41 -14.42
N THR A 28 18.49 6.72 -14.05
CA THR A 28 19.38 5.76 -13.35
C THR A 28 18.83 5.37 -11.98
N ASN A 29 18.25 6.32 -11.24
CA ASN A 29 17.60 6.03 -9.95
C ASN A 29 16.38 5.13 -10.15
N GLY A 30 15.57 5.40 -11.18
CA GLY A 30 14.41 4.57 -11.52
C GLY A 30 14.80 3.15 -11.92
N LEU A 31 15.79 2.98 -12.78
CA LEU A 31 16.26 1.67 -13.23
C LEU A 31 16.82 0.84 -12.06
N LEU A 32 17.78 1.41 -11.31
CA LEU A 32 18.43 0.70 -10.21
C LEU A 32 17.47 0.47 -9.04
N GLY A 33 16.62 1.44 -8.72
CA GLY A 33 15.56 1.29 -7.71
C GLY A 33 14.54 0.22 -8.10
N GLY A 34 14.16 0.18 -9.37
CA GLY A 34 13.30 -0.87 -9.92
C GLY A 34 13.92 -2.26 -9.79
N LEU A 35 15.21 -2.40 -10.10
CA LEU A 35 15.94 -3.67 -9.93
C LEU A 35 16.05 -4.09 -8.46
N LEU A 36 16.24 -3.14 -7.54
CA LEU A 36 16.25 -3.45 -6.10
C LEU A 36 14.88 -3.95 -5.61
N SER A 37 13.79 -3.40 -6.16
CA SER A 37 12.44 -3.87 -5.82
C SER A 37 12.14 -5.29 -6.28
N LEU A 38 12.89 -5.84 -7.26
CA LEU A 38 12.76 -7.24 -7.71
C LEU A 38 12.89 -8.22 -6.54
N SER A 39 13.78 -7.95 -5.58
CA SER A 39 13.98 -8.80 -4.40
C SER A 39 12.69 -9.07 -3.65
N TYR A 40 11.85 -8.05 -3.47
CA TYR A 40 10.53 -8.16 -2.86
C TYR A 40 9.61 -9.09 -3.67
N PHE A 41 9.47 -8.85 -4.99
CA PHE A 41 8.59 -9.66 -5.84
C PHE A 41 9.03 -11.13 -5.89
N VAL A 42 10.35 -11.39 -5.88
CA VAL A 42 10.89 -12.74 -5.78
C VAL A 42 10.50 -13.40 -4.47
N VAL A 43 10.61 -12.70 -3.32
CA VAL A 43 10.17 -13.24 -2.03
C VAL A 43 8.68 -13.57 -2.06
N ILE A 44 7.83 -12.68 -2.55
CA ILE A 44 6.37 -12.92 -2.68
C ILE A 44 6.10 -14.14 -3.56
N TYR A 45 6.75 -14.23 -4.72
CA TYR A 45 6.60 -15.37 -5.63
C TYR A 45 7.02 -16.69 -4.98
N VAL A 46 8.13 -16.71 -4.24
CA VAL A 46 8.59 -17.90 -3.51
C VAL A 46 7.61 -18.29 -2.40
N LEU A 47 7.05 -17.32 -1.66
CA LEU A 47 6.02 -17.59 -0.66
C LEU A 47 4.81 -18.26 -1.30
N PHE A 48 4.27 -17.69 -2.39
CA PHE A 48 3.09 -18.24 -3.06
C PHE A 48 3.34 -19.64 -3.62
N THR A 49 4.47 -19.86 -4.30
CA THR A 49 4.77 -21.15 -4.93
C THR A 49 5.15 -22.24 -3.93
N LYS A 50 5.94 -21.92 -2.90
CA LYS A 50 6.49 -22.92 -1.98
C LYS A 50 5.68 -23.09 -0.70
N LYS A 51 5.18 -22.01 -0.11
CA LYS A 51 4.39 -22.04 1.14
C LYS A 51 2.88 -22.06 0.87
N GLY A 52 2.46 -21.66 -0.33
CA GLY A 52 1.05 -21.57 -0.70
C GLY A 52 0.46 -20.23 -0.29
N TRP A 53 -0.56 -19.80 -1.04
CA TRP A 53 -1.25 -18.56 -0.80
C TRP A 53 -2.11 -18.67 0.46
N LYS A 54 -1.82 -17.84 1.48
CA LYS A 54 -2.56 -17.83 2.75
C LYS A 54 -3.71 -16.82 2.69
N SER A 55 -4.91 -17.24 3.06
CA SER A 55 -6.10 -16.38 3.12
C SER A 55 -6.03 -15.32 4.23
N THR A 56 -5.21 -15.56 5.25
CA THR A 56 -4.89 -14.63 6.35
C THR A 56 -3.83 -13.59 5.97
N GLY A 57 -3.45 -13.51 4.70
CA GLY A 57 -2.43 -12.59 4.22
C GLY A 57 -1.06 -12.85 4.83
N PHE A 58 -0.35 -11.77 5.19
CA PHE A 58 1.02 -11.91 5.69
C PHE A 58 1.09 -12.63 7.05
N TYR A 59 0.06 -12.48 7.89
CA TYR A 59 -0.10 -13.19 9.16
C TYR A 59 0.14 -14.70 9.04
N GLY A 60 -0.42 -15.34 8.01
CA GLY A 60 -0.32 -16.79 7.81
C GLY A 60 1.09 -17.31 7.53
N TYR A 61 2.04 -16.44 7.18
CA TYR A 61 3.46 -16.79 7.03
C TYR A 61 4.27 -16.54 8.31
N LEU A 62 3.72 -15.76 9.24
CA LEU A 62 4.33 -15.37 10.51
C LEU A 62 3.75 -16.14 11.71
N GLU A 63 2.73 -16.98 11.50
CA GLU A 63 1.94 -17.65 12.55
C GLU A 63 2.75 -18.47 13.57
N GLN A 64 3.99 -18.84 13.24
CA GLN A 64 4.94 -19.48 14.15
C GLN A 64 5.28 -18.59 15.36
N ASN A 65 5.26 -17.26 15.18
CA ASN A 65 5.38 -16.29 16.25
C ASN A 65 4.12 -15.43 16.30
N LYS A 66 3.14 -15.86 17.11
CA LYS A 66 1.83 -15.20 17.23
C LYS A 66 1.94 -13.72 17.58
N PHE A 67 2.85 -13.35 18.49
CA PHE A 67 3.04 -11.95 18.88
C PHE A 67 3.47 -11.08 17.69
N LEU A 68 4.52 -11.51 16.96
CA LEU A 68 4.99 -10.78 15.79
C LEU A 68 3.94 -10.74 14.67
N ALA A 69 3.23 -11.85 14.44
CA ALA A 69 2.17 -11.92 13.45
C ALA A 69 1.04 -10.92 13.78
N THR A 70 0.61 -10.85 15.04
CA THR A 70 -0.39 -9.88 15.52
C THR A 70 0.11 -8.46 15.40
N LEU A 71 1.34 -8.17 15.84
CA LEU A 71 1.93 -6.83 15.78
C LEU A 71 2.04 -6.32 14.35
N GLN A 72 2.53 -7.16 13.43
CA GLN A 72 2.60 -6.85 12.00
C GLN A 72 1.21 -6.57 11.43
N THR A 73 0.22 -7.43 11.74
CA THR A 73 -1.14 -7.33 11.21
C THR A 73 -1.85 -6.07 11.71
N LEU A 74 -1.77 -5.74 13.00
CA LEU A 74 -2.42 -4.55 13.54
C LEU A 74 -1.77 -3.27 13.00
N SER A 75 -0.44 -3.26 12.87
CA SER A 75 0.28 -2.15 12.25
C SER A 75 -0.17 -1.95 10.80
N TRP A 76 -0.32 -3.05 10.04
CA TRP A 76 -0.83 -3.01 8.67
C TRP A 76 -2.28 -2.49 8.62
N ILE A 77 -3.19 -3.04 9.44
CA ILE A 77 -4.59 -2.59 9.48
C ILE A 77 -4.67 -1.10 9.84
N GLY A 78 -3.90 -0.63 10.82
CA GLY A 78 -3.86 0.77 11.22
C GLY A 78 -3.38 1.68 10.09
N SER A 79 -2.27 1.32 9.44
CA SER A 79 -1.73 2.04 8.28
C SER A 79 -2.75 2.17 7.15
N TYR A 80 -3.27 1.04 6.66
CA TYR A 80 -4.19 1.04 5.52
C TYR A 80 -5.55 1.65 5.84
N SER A 81 -6.00 1.58 7.09
CA SER A 81 -7.21 2.30 7.53
C SER A 81 -7.02 3.81 7.44
N LEU A 82 -5.84 4.33 7.82
CA LEU A 82 -5.53 5.75 7.65
C LEU A 82 -5.40 6.12 6.17
N TYR A 83 -4.71 5.28 5.37
CA TYR A 83 -4.53 5.52 3.94
C TYR A 83 -5.85 5.72 3.20
N VAL A 84 -6.80 4.80 3.34
CA VAL A 84 -8.10 4.91 2.64
C VAL A 84 -8.91 6.15 3.07
N ILE A 85 -8.61 6.72 4.23
CA ILE A 85 -9.25 7.93 4.76
C ILE A 85 -8.59 9.21 4.22
N TYR A 86 -7.26 9.31 4.19
CA TYR A 86 -6.58 10.55 3.76
C TYR A 86 -6.34 10.64 2.25
N THR A 87 -6.25 9.52 1.54
CA THR A 87 -5.99 9.54 0.09
C THR A 87 -7.09 10.24 -0.72
N PRO A 88 -8.39 10.16 -0.37
CA PRO A 88 -9.42 11.01 -0.98
C PRO A 88 -9.11 12.52 -0.90
N TYR A 89 -8.57 12.99 0.23
CA TYR A 89 -8.10 14.36 0.40
C TYR A 89 -6.87 14.65 -0.43
N TYR A 90 -5.94 13.70 -0.51
CA TYR A 90 -4.77 13.81 -1.39
C TYR A 90 -5.16 14.00 -2.85
N ILE A 91 -6.08 13.19 -3.35
CA ILE A 91 -6.60 13.28 -4.72
C ILE A 91 -7.20 14.66 -4.98
N SER A 92 -8.09 15.12 -4.10
CA SER A 92 -8.81 16.37 -4.31
C SER A 92 -7.90 17.59 -4.22
N LEU A 93 -7.04 17.66 -3.19
CA LEU A 93 -6.21 18.83 -2.89
C LEU A 93 -4.94 18.89 -3.73
N TYR A 94 -4.21 17.78 -3.85
CA TYR A 94 -2.86 17.78 -4.41
C TYR A 94 -2.79 17.23 -5.83
N VAL A 95 -3.63 16.24 -6.17
CA VAL A 95 -3.66 15.71 -7.54
C VAL A 95 -4.47 16.60 -8.46
N LEU A 96 -5.70 16.96 -8.06
CA LEU A 96 -6.60 17.76 -8.88
C LEU A 96 -6.51 19.27 -8.63
N GLY A 97 -5.82 19.69 -7.57
CA GLY A 97 -5.64 21.12 -7.25
C GLY A 97 -6.93 21.83 -6.86
N LEU A 98 -7.95 21.11 -6.36
CA LEU A 98 -9.21 21.71 -5.93
C LEU A 98 -9.04 22.42 -4.59
N SER A 99 -9.90 23.40 -4.32
CA SER A 99 -9.89 24.16 -3.06
C SER A 99 -11.30 24.42 -2.53
N GLY A 100 -11.39 24.72 -1.24
CA GLY A 100 -12.67 25.01 -0.57
C GLY A 100 -13.67 23.86 -0.62
N MET A 101 -14.93 24.18 -0.86
CA MET A 101 -16.04 23.22 -0.77
C MET A 101 -15.96 22.10 -1.82
N SER A 102 -15.42 22.37 -3.02
CA SER A 102 -15.31 21.35 -4.07
C SER A 102 -14.33 20.24 -3.70
N ALA A 103 -13.20 20.59 -3.06
CA ALA A 103 -12.24 19.62 -2.55
C ALA A 103 -12.82 18.75 -1.42
N ILE A 104 -13.57 19.38 -0.50
CA ILE A 104 -14.23 18.67 0.61
C ILE A 104 -15.27 17.68 0.07
N LEU A 105 -16.19 18.16 -0.79
CA LEU A 105 -17.25 17.34 -1.37
C LEU A 105 -16.67 16.15 -2.14
N LEU A 106 -15.67 16.39 -2.99
CA LEU A 106 -15.06 15.31 -3.74
C LEU A 106 -14.38 14.29 -2.81
N SER A 107 -13.63 14.72 -1.80
CA SER A 107 -12.97 13.81 -0.85
C SER A 107 -13.97 12.91 -0.11
N VAL A 108 -15.06 13.50 0.38
CA VAL A 108 -16.14 12.77 1.07
C VAL A 108 -16.81 11.78 0.11
N ILE A 109 -17.15 12.23 -1.11
CA ILE A 109 -17.76 11.37 -2.14
C ILE A 109 -16.84 10.19 -2.47
N LEU A 110 -15.55 10.44 -2.71
CA LEU A 110 -14.58 9.39 -3.06
C LEU A 110 -14.47 8.33 -1.95
N TYR A 111 -14.44 8.74 -0.68
CA TYR A 111 -14.43 7.81 0.45
C TYR A 111 -15.68 6.92 0.47
N PHE A 112 -16.87 7.53 0.50
CA PHE A 112 -18.13 6.80 0.65
C PHE A 112 -18.46 5.95 -0.58
N VAL A 113 -18.22 6.45 -1.79
CA VAL A 113 -18.39 5.67 -3.02
C VAL A 113 -17.46 4.46 -3.01
N SER A 114 -16.19 4.62 -2.62
CA SER A 114 -15.25 3.50 -2.52
C SER A 114 -15.72 2.45 -1.51
N ALA A 115 -16.17 2.89 -0.32
CA ALA A 115 -16.71 2.01 0.70
C ALA A 115 -17.95 1.22 0.22
N VAL A 116 -18.87 1.88 -0.49
CA VAL A 116 -20.06 1.24 -1.08
C VAL A 116 -19.66 0.22 -2.15
N ILE A 117 -18.75 0.59 -3.06
CA ILE A 117 -18.29 -0.29 -4.13
C ILE A 117 -17.67 -1.56 -3.55
N VAL A 118 -16.80 -1.46 -2.54
CA VAL A 118 -16.09 -2.61 -1.96
C VAL A 118 -17.03 -3.56 -1.22
N LYS A 119 -18.10 -3.03 -0.61
CA LYS A 119 -19.16 -3.84 0.01
C LYS A 119 -20.04 -4.55 -1.02
N SER A 120 -20.12 -4.03 -2.24
CA SER A 120 -20.91 -4.63 -3.30
C SER A 120 -20.23 -5.86 -3.92
N LYS A 121 -21.00 -6.65 -4.68
CA LYS A 121 -20.46 -7.73 -5.53
C LYS A 121 -19.58 -7.23 -6.68
N TYR A 122 -19.55 -5.92 -6.94
CA TYR A 122 -18.84 -5.30 -8.05
C TYR A 122 -17.41 -4.84 -7.70
N ALA A 123 -16.95 -5.05 -6.46
CA ALA A 123 -15.65 -4.58 -5.98
C ALA A 123 -14.45 -4.93 -6.88
N TYR A 124 -14.33 -6.19 -7.32
CA TYR A 124 -13.25 -6.58 -8.24
C TYR A 124 -13.49 -6.12 -9.68
N TYR A 125 -14.76 -5.96 -10.08
CA TYR A 125 -15.11 -5.51 -11.44
C TYR A 125 -14.78 -4.04 -11.65
N SER A 126 -14.91 -3.19 -10.61
CA SER A 126 -14.50 -1.78 -10.69
C SER A 126 -13.00 -1.60 -10.91
N LEU A 127 -12.16 -2.62 -10.64
CA LEU A 127 -10.72 -2.54 -10.88
C LEU A 127 -10.34 -2.71 -12.36
N ILE A 128 -11.21 -3.29 -13.20
CA ILE A 128 -10.94 -3.52 -14.62
C ILE A 128 -10.70 -2.19 -15.38
N PRO A 129 -11.62 -1.21 -15.36
CA PRO A 129 -11.39 0.05 -16.07
C PRO A 129 -10.17 0.80 -15.52
N ILE A 130 -9.88 0.68 -14.22
CA ILE A 130 -8.73 1.32 -13.59
C ILE A 130 -7.42 0.66 -14.03
N ALA A 131 -7.39 -0.67 -14.15
CA ALA A 131 -6.24 -1.39 -14.71
C ALA A 131 -5.95 -0.93 -16.16
N VAL A 132 -7.00 -0.74 -16.96
CA VAL A 132 -6.88 -0.21 -18.32
C VAL A 132 -6.33 1.22 -18.30
N VAL A 133 -6.85 2.10 -17.44
CA VAL A 133 -6.33 3.46 -17.26
C VAL A 133 -4.85 3.46 -16.85
N ASN A 134 -4.45 2.58 -15.93
CA ASN A 134 -3.06 2.43 -15.51
C ASN A 134 -2.13 2.04 -16.66
N VAL A 135 -2.54 1.12 -17.52
CA VAL A 135 -1.73 0.71 -18.68
C VAL A 135 -1.71 1.80 -19.75
N ILE A 136 -2.87 2.38 -20.07
CA ILE A 136 -3.01 3.41 -21.09
C ILE A 136 -2.25 4.69 -20.69
N GLY A 137 -2.33 5.11 -19.44
CA GLY A 137 -1.65 6.32 -18.95
C GLY A 137 -0.12 6.27 -19.07
N LEU A 138 0.46 5.08 -19.09
CA LEU A 138 1.90 4.87 -19.31
C LEU A 138 2.32 5.12 -20.76
N ILE A 139 1.39 5.15 -21.73
CA ILE A 139 1.68 5.35 -23.15
C ILE A 139 1.82 6.84 -23.50
N PHE A 140 1.32 7.74 -22.65
CA PHE A 140 1.27 9.18 -22.92
C PHE A 140 2.46 10.09 -22.46
N PRO A 141 3.59 9.63 -21.90
CA PRO A 141 4.65 10.52 -21.46
C PRO A 141 5.34 11.21 -22.65
N ARG A 142 5.67 12.49 -22.48
CA ARG A 142 6.80 13.09 -23.20
C ARG A 142 8.09 12.57 -22.56
N ILE A 143 8.87 11.83 -23.33
CA ILE A 143 10.11 11.22 -22.87
C ILE A 143 11.24 12.25 -22.95
N SER A 144 11.89 12.50 -21.84
CA SER A 144 13.09 13.30 -21.73
C SER A 144 14.11 12.57 -20.85
N PHE A 145 15.29 12.34 -21.39
CA PHE A 145 16.37 11.71 -20.64
C PHE A 145 17.10 12.76 -19.82
N SER A 146 16.97 12.71 -18.50
CA SER A 146 17.93 13.34 -17.59
C SER A 146 18.85 12.25 -17.04
N THR A 147 20.11 12.30 -17.44
CA THR A 147 21.17 11.44 -16.92
C THR A 147 21.84 12.18 -15.77
N SER A 148 21.15 12.22 -14.62
CA SER A 148 21.80 12.58 -13.36
C SER A 148 22.54 11.37 -12.80
N LEU A 149 23.65 11.63 -12.13
CA LEU A 149 24.34 10.60 -11.33
C LEU A 149 23.36 10.08 -10.27
N PRO A 150 23.23 8.75 -10.11
CA PRO A 150 22.33 8.20 -9.12
C PRO A 150 22.79 8.59 -7.73
N THR A 151 21.83 9.00 -6.90
CA THR A 151 22.09 9.26 -5.48
C THR A 151 21.58 8.07 -4.67
N VAL A 152 22.29 7.73 -3.58
CA VAL A 152 21.87 6.63 -2.70
C VAL A 152 20.43 6.85 -2.21
N ASN A 153 20.09 8.06 -1.79
CA ASN A 153 18.73 8.39 -1.35
C ASN A 153 17.71 8.28 -2.48
N GLY A 154 18.03 8.72 -3.70
CA GLY A 154 17.14 8.62 -4.86
C GLY A 154 16.85 7.18 -5.26
N LEU A 155 17.87 6.32 -5.22
CA LEU A 155 17.75 4.89 -5.49
C LEU A 155 16.93 4.15 -4.43
N LEU A 156 17.17 4.44 -3.14
CA LEU A 156 16.42 3.81 -2.05
C LEU A 156 14.94 4.25 -2.06
N SER A 157 14.67 5.55 -2.26
CA SER A 157 13.29 6.05 -2.38
C SER A 157 12.56 5.46 -3.60
N ALA A 158 13.23 5.35 -4.76
CA ALA A 158 12.65 4.73 -5.95
C ALA A 158 12.32 3.24 -5.72
N SER A 159 13.13 2.53 -4.95
CA SER A 159 12.92 1.12 -4.64
C SER A 159 11.80 0.84 -3.64
N LEU A 160 11.45 1.81 -2.78
CA LEU A 160 10.40 1.67 -1.77
C LEU A 160 8.99 1.71 -2.37
N ILE A 161 8.80 2.51 -3.40
CA ILE A 161 7.49 2.82 -3.99
C ILE A 161 6.73 1.56 -4.50
N PRO A 162 7.35 0.64 -5.27
CA PRO A 162 6.72 -0.61 -5.73
C PRO A 162 6.31 -1.55 -4.61
N VAL A 163 7.07 -1.47 -3.52
CA VAL A 163 7.10 -2.44 -2.45
C VAL A 163 6.06 -2.07 -1.38
N CYS A 164 5.84 -0.77 -1.18
CA CYS A 164 4.83 -0.24 -0.26
C CYS A 164 3.39 -0.40 -0.77
N ILE A 165 3.20 -0.48 -2.09
CA ILE A 165 1.87 -0.48 -2.70
C ILE A 165 1.36 -1.88 -3.02
N ASN A 166 2.24 -2.88 -3.14
CA ASN A 166 1.85 -4.22 -3.57
C ASN A 166 1.01 -4.97 -2.51
N LEU A 167 -0.30 -5.03 -2.76
CA LEU A 167 -1.31 -5.68 -1.91
C LEU A 167 -1.54 -7.17 -2.22
N LEU A 168 -0.75 -7.79 -3.11
CA LEU A 168 -0.97 -9.18 -3.53
C LEU A 168 -0.99 -10.15 -2.35
N LEU A 169 -0.16 -9.93 -1.33
CA LEU A 169 -0.14 -10.75 -0.12
C LEU A 169 -1.51 -10.82 0.57
N TYR A 170 -2.36 -9.81 0.42
CA TYR A 170 -3.64 -9.66 1.12
C TYR A 170 -4.85 -9.97 0.23
N ASN A 171 -4.62 -10.53 -0.96
CA ASN A 171 -5.70 -11.01 -1.81
C ASN A 171 -5.96 -12.52 -1.64
N LYS A 172 -7.05 -13.03 -2.21
CA LYS A 172 -7.39 -14.46 -2.23
C LYS A 172 -6.92 -15.08 -3.55
N GLY A 173 -6.01 -16.04 -3.49
CA GLY A 173 -5.44 -16.73 -4.65
C GLY A 173 -5.05 -18.17 -4.31
N ASP A 174 -4.63 -18.93 -5.33
CA ASP A 174 -4.06 -20.27 -5.17
C ASP A 174 -2.63 -20.33 -5.70
N LYS A 175 -1.90 -21.42 -5.40
CA LYS A 175 -0.52 -21.63 -5.90
C LYS A 175 -0.42 -21.49 -7.41
N THR A 176 -1.42 -21.97 -8.15
CA THR A 176 -1.50 -21.90 -9.61
C THR A 176 -1.61 -20.49 -10.15
N ASP A 177 -1.98 -19.53 -9.31
CA ASP A 177 -2.15 -18.12 -9.67
C ASP A 177 -0.91 -17.27 -9.40
N SER A 178 0.17 -17.85 -8.85
CA SER A 178 1.41 -17.13 -8.53
C SER A 178 2.05 -16.41 -9.73
N TRP A 179 1.68 -16.79 -10.96
CA TRP A 179 2.12 -16.14 -12.19
C TRP A 179 1.76 -14.65 -12.22
N VAL A 180 0.73 -14.19 -11.50
CA VAL A 180 0.31 -12.77 -11.48
C VAL A 180 1.33 -11.83 -10.82
N VAL A 181 2.29 -12.37 -10.06
CA VAL A 181 3.38 -11.59 -9.45
C VAL A 181 4.29 -11.00 -10.53
N LEU A 182 4.56 -11.75 -11.61
CA LEU A 182 5.42 -11.31 -12.71
C LEU A 182 4.85 -10.10 -13.48
N PRO A 183 3.61 -10.12 -14.01
CA PRO A 183 3.05 -8.96 -14.70
C PRO A 183 2.87 -7.77 -13.75
N ALA A 184 2.62 -7.97 -12.46
CA ALA A 184 2.62 -6.89 -11.48
C ALA A 184 4.01 -6.24 -11.34
N PHE A 185 5.07 -7.04 -11.23
CA PHE A 185 6.45 -6.54 -11.23
C PHE A 185 6.77 -5.79 -12.52
N VAL A 186 6.49 -6.40 -13.68
CA VAL A 186 6.80 -5.80 -14.98
C VAL A 186 6.09 -4.46 -15.15
N LEU A 187 4.80 -4.39 -14.82
CA LEU A 187 4.04 -3.13 -14.91
C LEU A 187 4.57 -2.08 -13.93
N SER A 188 4.92 -2.49 -12.70
CA SER A 188 5.53 -1.59 -11.72
C SER A 188 6.87 -1.04 -12.20
N PHE A 189 7.75 -1.92 -12.68
CA PHE A 189 9.07 -1.59 -13.21
C PHE A 189 8.99 -0.64 -14.42
N ILE A 190 8.10 -0.93 -15.37
CA ILE A 190 7.80 -0.05 -16.50
C ILE A 190 7.30 1.31 -15.99
N GLY A 191 6.40 1.32 -15.01
CA GLY A 191 5.91 2.54 -14.36
C GLY A 191 7.04 3.40 -13.79
N ILE A 192 7.98 2.79 -13.07
CA ILE A 192 9.14 3.51 -12.49
C ILE A 192 10.03 4.07 -13.58
N ILE A 193 10.33 3.28 -14.63
CA ILE A 193 11.14 3.73 -15.75
C ILE A 193 10.47 4.92 -16.43
N ILE A 194 9.18 4.80 -16.74
CA ILE A 194 8.42 5.86 -17.38
C ILE A 194 8.36 7.10 -16.49
N ALA A 195 8.07 6.95 -15.21
CA ALA A 195 8.10 8.04 -14.23
C ALA A 195 9.45 8.77 -14.22
N SER A 196 10.55 8.03 -14.30
CA SER A 196 11.91 8.60 -14.29
C SER A 196 12.30 9.31 -15.59
N LEU A 197 11.59 9.03 -16.68
CA LEU A 197 11.84 9.55 -18.03
C LEU A 197 10.86 10.64 -18.44
N SER A 198 9.83 10.92 -17.65
CA SER A 198 8.69 11.70 -18.10
C SER A 198 8.54 13.01 -17.36
N HIS A 199 8.33 14.07 -18.14
CA HIS A 199 7.78 15.33 -17.64
C HIS A 199 6.35 15.44 -18.17
N TYR A 200 5.38 15.06 -17.34
CA TYR A 200 3.97 15.22 -17.69
C TYR A 200 3.52 16.63 -17.32
N THR A 201 3.25 17.45 -18.34
CA THR A 201 2.80 18.85 -18.19
C THR A 201 1.32 19.04 -18.55
N ALA A 202 0.60 17.97 -18.89
CA ALA A 202 -0.78 18.05 -19.35
C ALA A 202 -1.80 17.92 -18.20
N PRO A 203 -2.84 18.78 -18.11
CA PRO A 203 -3.94 18.64 -17.15
C PRO A 203 -4.68 17.30 -17.25
N ALA A 204 -4.68 16.65 -18.41
CA ALA A 204 -5.26 15.31 -18.57
C ALA A 204 -4.57 14.25 -17.68
N PHE A 205 -3.28 14.45 -17.35
CA PHE A 205 -2.51 13.52 -16.56
C PHE A 205 -2.97 13.49 -15.09
N SER A 206 -3.35 14.64 -14.51
CA SER A 206 -3.83 14.68 -13.12
C SER A 206 -5.14 13.89 -12.95
N TYR A 207 -6.01 13.87 -13.95
CA TYR A 207 -7.21 13.02 -13.92
C TYR A 207 -6.87 11.52 -13.99
N LEU A 208 -5.94 11.11 -14.86
CA LEU A 208 -5.48 9.72 -14.92
C LEU A 208 -4.82 9.28 -13.61
N LEU A 209 -4.01 10.17 -13.02
CA LEU A 209 -3.40 9.97 -11.70
C LEU A 209 -4.46 9.87 -10.59
N GLY A 210 -5.49 10.71 -10.62
CA GLY A 210 -6.61 10.66 -9.69
C GLY A 210 -7.37 9.33 -9.76
N ILE A 211 -7.64 8.83 -10.97
CA ILE A 211 -8.26 7.52 -11.19
C ILE A 211 -7.35 6.39 -10.69
N SER A 212 -6.03 6.49 -10.91
CA SER A 212 -5.06 5.51 -10.41
C SER A 212 -5.09 5.43 -8.87
N ASN A 213 -5.06 6.58 -8.19
CA ASN A 213 -5.15 6.66 -6.73
C ASN A 213 -6.49 6.15 -6.20
N LEU A 214 -7.60 6.41 -6.91
CA LEU A 214 -8.91 5.82 -6.58
C LEU A 214 -8.88 4.28 -6.69
N GLY A 215 -8.22 3.75 -7.72
CA GLY A 215 -7.99 2.31 -7.85
C GLY A 215 -7.21 1.73 -6.68
N LEU A 216 -6.21 2.47 -6.20
CA LEU A 216 -5.43 2.10 -5.03
C LEU A 216 -6.32 2.05 -3.78
N ILE A 217 -7.15 3.08 -3.52
CA ILE A 217 -8.13 3.08 -2.42
C ILE A 217 -9.04 1.84 -2.47
N LEU A 218 -9.57 1.49 -3.66
CA LEU A 218 -10.42 0.31 -3.83
C LEU A 218 -9.66 -0.99 -3.57
N ALA A 219 -8.44 -1.12 -4.09
CA ALA A 219 -7.60 -2.30 -3.88
C ALA A 219 -7.26 -2.49 -2.39
N GLU A 220 -6.98 -1.41 -1.67
CA GLU A 220 -6.69 -1.42 -0.24
C GLU A 220 -7.90 -1.81 0.60
N PHE A 221 -9.08 -1.24 0.34
CA PHE A 221 -10.30 -1.66 1.01
C PHE A 221 -10.59 -3.14 0.77
N ILE A 222 -10.38 -3.65 -0.46
CA ILE A 222 -10.51 -5.08 -0.77
C ILE A 222 -9.50 -5.91 0.03
N ALA A 223 -8.24 -5.48 0.11
CA ALA A 223 -7.19 -6.13 0.87
C ALA A 223 -7.50 -6.15 2.39
N LEU A 224 -7.94 -5.03 2.96
CA LEU A 224 -8.41 -4.92 4.34
C LEU A 224 -9.56 -5.89 4.61
N ARG A 225 -10.58 -5.89 3.75
CA ARG A 225 -11.71 -6.82 3.88
C ARG A 225 -11.26 -8.27 3.84
N ASN A 226 -10.40 -8.63 2.88
CA ASN A 226 -9.88 -9.98 2.74
C ASN A 226 -9.10 -10.41 3.98
N LEU A 227 -8.17 -9.59 4.45
CA LEU A 227 -7.35 -9.86 5.65
C LEU A 227 -8.23 -10.07 6.88
N ILE A 228 -9.15 -9.14 7.17
CA ILE A 228 -10.02 -9.20 8.33
C ILE A 228 -10.91 -10.45 8.25
N SER A 229 -11.50 -10.73 7.08
CA SER A 229 -12.30 -11.94 6.85
C SER A 229 -11.50 -13.25 6.97
N GLY A 230 -10.19 -13.19 6.72
CA GLY A 230 -9.29 -14.33 6.84
C GLY A 230 -8.90 -14.63 8.28
N ILE A 231 -8.83 -13.61 9.15
CA ILE A 231 -8.37 -13.74 10.53
C ILE A 231 -9.51 -14.01 11.51
N THR A 232 -10.72 -13.53 11.24
CA THR A 232 -11.87 -13.69 12.16
C THR A 232 -13.16 -14.04 11.44
N VAL A 233 -13.95 -14.93 12.06
CA VAL A 233 -15.28 -15.34 11.57
C VAL A 233 -16.25 -14.16 11.50
N LYS A 234 -16.10 -13.15 12.37
CA LYS A 234 -16.90 -11.91 12.35
C LYS A 234 -16.30 -10.82 11.46
N GLY A 235 -15.47 -11.20 10.49
CA GLY A 235 -14.63 -10.25 9.76
C GLY A 235 -15.41 -9.19 8.99
N ASP A 236 -16.54 -9.53 8.38
CA ASP A 236 -17.39 -8.55 7.68
C ASP A 236 -17.98 -7.51 8.67
N THR A 237 -18.31 -7.91 9.90
CA THR A 237 -18.80 -6.98 10.94
C THR A 237 -17.69 -5.99 11.34
N PHE A 238 -16.48 -6.48 11.61
CA PHE A 238 -15.34 -5.61 11.94
C PHE A 238 -14.98 -4.67 10.79
N PHE A 239 -15.01 -5.16 9.55
CA PHE A 239 -14.79 -4.34 8.38
C PHE A 239 -15.83 -3.22 8.23
N ASN A 240 -17.11 -3.51 8.51
CA ASN A 240 -18.17 -2.50 8.53
C ASN A 240 -17.96 -1.43 9.61
N VAL A 241 -17.51 -1.84 10.80
CA VAL A 241 -17.18 -0.91 11.89
C VAL A 241 -16.01 0.00 11.48
N LEU A 242 -14.97 -0.55 10.85
CA LEU A 242 -13.84 0.24 10.34
C LEU A 242 -14.28 1.25 9.27
N ILE A 243 -15.15 0.86 8.34
CA ILE A 243 -15.74 1.80 7.36
C ILE A 243 -16.51 2.92 8.06
N LEU A 244 -17.31 2.59 9.08
CA LEU A 244 -18.10 3.60 9.78
C LEU A 244 -17.21 4.57 10.55
N ILE A 245 -16.22 4.07 11.29
CA ILE A 245 -15.23 4.89 11.99
C ILE A 245 -14.48 5.76 10.98
N GLY A 246 -14.00 5.18 9.89
CA GLY A 246 -13.30 5.93 8.86
C GLY A 246 -14.16 6.98 8.18
N GLY A 247 -15.46 6.73 7.98
CA GLY A 247 -16.40 7.73 7.47
C GLY A 247 -16.58 8.91 8.43
N VAL A 248 -16.71 8.65 9.72
CA VAL A 248 -16.76 9.70 10.75
C VAL A 248 -15.47 10.50 10.77
N VAL A 249 -14.31 9.83 10.76
CA VAL A 249 -13.00 10.48 10.74
C VAL A 249 -12.80 11.31 9.47
N THR A 250 -13.23 10.81 8.30
CA THR A 250 -13.24 11.57 7.04
C THR A 250 -14.06 12.85 7.19
N LEU A 251 -15.26 12.79 7.77
CA LEU A 251 -16.10 13.98 7.97
C LEU A 251 -15.49 14.98 8.95
N ILE A 252 -14.86 14.50 10.03
CA ILE A 252 -14.12 15.37 10.96
C ILE A 252 -12.93 16.03 10.24
N GLY A 253 -12.22 15.28 9.40
CA GLY A 253 -11.13 15.79 8.58
C GLY A 253 -11.53 16.92 7.62
N SER A 254 -12.82 17.03 7.27
CA SER A 254 -13.32 18.10 6.41
C SER A 254 -13.26 19.49 7.07
N ILE A 255 -13.12 19.57 8.40
CA ILE A 255 -12.97 20.84 9.13
C ILE A 255 -11.66 21.54 8.73
N ASN A 256 -10.57 20.77 8.60
CA ASN A 256 -9.29 21.28 8.10
C ASN A 256 -8.61 20.20 7.25
N PRO A 257 -8.94 20.12 5.95
CA PRO A 257 -8.46 19.08 5.05
C PRO A 257 -6.93 19.01 4.92
N TYR A 258 -6.27 20.17 4.96
CA TYR A 258 -4.82 20.25 4.83
C TYR A 258 -4.11 19.69 6.07
N ALA A 259 -4.50 20.16 7.26
CA ALA A 259 -3.95 19.65 8.51
C ALA A 259 -4.28 18.17 8.67
N PHE A 260 -5.51 17.77 8.37
CA PHE A 260 -5.95 16.38 8.43
C PHE A 260 -5.06 15.46 7.59
N TYR A 261 -4.78 15.82 6.34
CA TYR A 261 -3.86 15.07 5.48
C TYR A 261 -2.46 14.94 6.09
N GLN A 262 -1.88 16.04 6.58
CA GLN A 262 -0.52 16.03 7.14
C GLN A 262 -0.41 15.19 8.41
N LEU A 263 -1.42 15.25 9.30
CA LEU A 263 -1.44 14.51 10.56
C LEU A 263 -1.74 13.01 10.38
N THR A 264 -2.29 12.60 9.23
CA THR A 264 -2.66 11.20 8.97
C THR A 264 -1.65 10.45 8.10
N ILE A 265 -0.96 11.14 7.18
CA ILE A 265 0.03 10.51 6.30
C ILE A 265 1.24 9.99 7.07
N VAL A 266 1.78 10.76 8.02
CA VAL A 266 2.98 10.39 8.78
C VAL A 266 2.78 9.12 9.61
N PRO A 267 1.74 9.01 10.47
CA PRO A 267 1.49 7.76 11.21
C PRO A 267 1.14 6.60 10.28
N SER A 268 0.43 6.84 9.17
CA SER A 268 0.16 5.79 8.18
C SER A 268 1.43 5.18 7.59
N LEU A 269 2.35 6.01 7.10
CA LEU A 269 3.62 5.55 6.52
C LEU A 269 4.51 4.89 7.57
N THR A 270 4.54 5.44 8.79
CA THR A 270 5.29 4.86 9.91
C THR A 270 4.81 3.43 10.19
N LEU A 271 3.51 3.25 10.35
CA LEU A 271 2.91 1.94 10.62
C LEU A 271 3.09 0.96 9.45
N LEU A 272 3.08 1.45 8.20
CA LEU A 272 3.36 0.64 7.02
C LEU A 272 4.77 0.06 7.06
N TYR A 273 5.77 0.93 7.19
CA TYR A 273 7.17 0.51 7.23
C TYR A 273 7.45 -0.36 8.44
N PHE A 274 6.90 -0.02 9.61
CA PHE A 274 7.01 -0.84 10.81
C PHE A 274 6.44 -2.26 10.60
N SER A 275 5.22 -2.36 10.04
CA SER A 275 4.62 -3.64 9.65
C SER A 275 5.53 -4.44 8.71
N LEU A 276 6.03 -3.82 7.66
CA LEU A 276 6.80 -4.52 6.62
C LEU A 276 8.19 -4.94 7.10
N ILE A 277 8.86 -4.14 7.94
CA ILE A 277 10.11 -4.53 8.61
C ILE A 277 9.88 -5.76 9.48
N LEU A 278 8.83 -5.77 10.30
CA LEU A 278 8.52 -6.92 11.17
C LEU A 278 8.28 -8.18 10.35
N GLY A 279 7.49 -8.08 9.28
CA GLY A 279 7.17 -9.22 8.42
C GLY A 279 8.40 -9.76 7.68
N PHE A 280 9.09 -8.92 6.91
CA PHE A 280 10.25 -9.36 6.13
C PHE A 280 11.48 -9.68 6.97
N GLY A 281 11.66 -8.98 8.10
CA GLY A 281 12.70 -9.31 9.09
C GLY A 281 12.48 -10.71 9.68
N PHE A 282 11.23 -11.07 10.00
CA PHE A 282 10.92 -12.42 10.46
C PHE A 282 11.06 -13.48 9.37
N LEU A 283 10.70 -13.17 8.11
CA LEU A 283 10.94 -14.09 6.99
C LEU A 283 12.42 -14.45 6.84
N GLY A 284 13.31 -13.57 7.31
CA GLY A 284 14.74 -13.83 7.45
C GLY A 284 15.02 -15.16 8.13
N THR A 285 14.21 -15.61 9.09
CA THR A 285 14.41 -16.90 9.78
C THR A 285 14.20 -18.14 8.89
N PHE A 286 13.58 -17.99 7.71
CA PHE A 286 13.38 -19.10 6.78
C PHE A 286 14.57 -19.29 5.84
N ARG A 287 15.32 -20.40 6.01
CA ARG A 287 16.51 -20.77 5.21
C ARG A 287 16.41 -20.54 3.69
N ARG A 288 15.22 -20.71 3.09
CA ARG A 288 15.01 -20.59 1.63
C ARG A 288 14.85 -19.16 1.13
N VAL A 289 14.49 -18.21 1.99
CA VAL A 289 14.32 -16.80 1.63
C VAL A 289 15.19 -15.85 2.46
N PHE A 290 16.00 -16.39 3.38
CA PHE A 290 16.88 -15.67 4.30
C PHE A 290 17.53 -14.44 3.64
N LEU A 291 18.47 -14.65 2.71
CA LEU A 291 19.23 -13.56 2.08
C LEU A 291 18.34 -12.61 1.25
N LEU A 292 17.31 -13.15 0.59
CA LEU A 292 16.42 -12.37 -0.27
C LEU A 292 15.44 -11.48 0.53
N SER A 293 15.13 -11.84 1.77
CA SER A 293 14.24 -11.09 2.64
C SER A 293 14.93 -9.94 3.39
N PHE A 294 16.26 -9.97 3.53
CA PHE A 294 17.02 -8.87 4.15
C PHE A 294 17.03 -7.61 3.29
N ILE A 295 17.08 -7.74 1.97
CA ILE A 295 17.05 -6.58 1.05
C ILE A 295 15.76 -5.76 1.25
N PRO A 296 14.54 -6.33 1.12
CA PRO A 296 13.32 -5.57 1.36
C PRO A 296 13.21 -5.11 2.82
N ALA A 297 13.61 -5.90 3.81
CA ALA A 297 13.63 -5.47 5.21
C ALA A 297 14.51 -4.21 5.42
N PHE A 298 15.69 -4.17 4.80
CA PHE A 298 16.58 -3.00 4.81
C PHE A 298 15.92 -1.80 4.13
N LEU A 299 15.30 -1.99 2.96
CA LEU A 299 14.60 -0.92 2.26
C LEU A 299 13.49 -0.32 3.12
N PHE A 300 12.68 -1.15 3.79
CA PHE A 300 11.65 -0.67 4.70
C PHE A 300 12.23 0.02 5.94
N GLY A 301 13.36 -0.49 6.46
CA GLY A 301 14.13 0.16 7.53
C GLY A 301 14.56 1.58 7.14
N TYR A 302 15.08 1.74 5.92
CA TYR A 302 15.38 3.06 5.36
C TYR A 302 14.12 3.92 5.19
N GLY A 303 13.00 3.33 4.76
CA GLY A 303 11.71 4.04 4.67
C GLY A 303 11.24 4.59 6.01
N LEU A 304 11.29 3.78 7.07
CA LEU A 304 10.96 4.19 8.44
C LEU A 304 11.90 5.30 8.92
N TYR A 305 13.21 5.13 8.70
CA TYR A 305 14.21 6.14 9.03
C TYR A 305 13.94 7.47 8.31
N SER A 306 13.60 7.42 7.01
CA SER A 306 13.29 8.60 6.21
C SER A 306 12.08 9.36 6.76
N VAL A 307 11.00 8.65 7.13
CA VAL A 307 9.81 9.26 7.73
C VAL A 307 10.14 9.91 9.09
N ILE A 308 10.86 9.21 9.96
CA ILE A 308 11.19 9.71 11.31
C ILE A 308 12.17 10.89 11.25
N SER A 309 13.19 10.81 10.39
CA SER A 309 14.23 11.84 10.27
C SER A 309 13.74 13.13 9.61
N THR A 310 12.68 13.04 8.80
CA THR A 310 12.05 14.21 8.16
C THR A 310 10.89 14.78 8.99
N ALA A 311 10.29 13.98 9.88
CA ALA A 311 9.27 14.44 10.81
C ALA A 311 9.88 15.35 11.89
N SER A 312 9.20 16.47 12.18
CA SER A 312 9.59 17.39 13.26
C SER A 312 8.36 17.83 14.06
N GLY A 313 8.59 18.25 15.31
CA GLY A 313 7.52 18.72 16.21
C GLY A 313 6.41 17.67 16.40
N ILE A 314 5.16 18.07 16.17
CA ILE A 314 3.98 17.23 16.41
C ILE A 314 3.97 15.95 15.56
N LEU A 315 4.48 15.99 14.32
CA LEU A 315 4.49 14.85 13.40
C LEU A 315 5.41 13.73 13.88
N LEU A 316 6.52 14.08 14.56
CA LEU A 316 7.41 13.09 15.17
C LEU A 316 6.71 12.36 16.32
N TYR A 317 6.01 13.11 17.18
CA TYR A 317 5.25 12.50 18.27
C TYR A 317 4.15 11.58 17.74
N GLU A 318 3.41 11.98 16.71
CA GLU A 318 2.38 11.14 16.10
C GLU A 318 2.95 9.83 15.53
N SER A 319 4.10 9.89 14.86
CA SER A 319 4.82 8.72 14.38
C SER A 319 5.15 7.75 15.54
N LEU A 320 5.79 8.25 16.60
CA LEU A 320 6.17 7.43 17.75
C LEU A 320 4.97 6.89 18.52
N PHE A 321 3.97 7.72 18.79
CA PHE A 321 2.75 7.32 19.51
C PHE A 321 1.97 6.26 18.73
N SER A 322 1.89 6.37 17.41
CA SER A 322 1.21 5.36 16.59
C SER A 322 1.83 3.97 16.75
N MET A 323 3.17 3.87 16.74
CA MET A 323 3.88 2.62 16.98
C MET A 323 3.67 2.09 18.40
N LEU A 324 3.71 2.99 19.40
CA LEU A 324 3.52 2.61 20.81
C LEU A 324 2.10 2.10 21.09
N ILE A 325 1.07 2.76 20.57
CA ILE A 325 -0.32 2.36 20.72
C ILE A 325 -0.54 0.97 20.11
N ILE A 326 -0.10 0.76 18.87
CA ILE A 326 -0.25 -0.54 18.20
C ILE A 326 0.55 -1.63 18.90
N SER A 327 1.74 -1.33 19.41
CA SER A 327 2.54 -2.27 20.20
C SER A 327 1.83 -2.65 21.50
N GLY A 328 1.31 -1.67 22.23
CA GLY A 328 0.55 -1.88 23.47
C GLY A 328 -0.73 -2.70 23.26
N LEU A 329 -1.47 -2.43 22.17
CA LEU A 329 -2.63 -3.23 21.78
C LEU A 329 -2.24 -4.67 21.45
N SER A 330 -1.13 -4.87 20.74
CA SER A 330 -0.63 -6.20 20.37
C SER A 330 -0.20 -7.01 21.59
N VAL A 331 0.48 -6.38 22.55
CA VAL A 331 0.82 -6.99 23.85
C VAL A 331 -0.44 -7.37 24.61
N SER A 332 -1.43 -6.47 24.69
CA SER A 332 -2.69 -6.72 25.39
C SER A 332 -3.44 -7.92 24.80
N LEU A 333 -3.55 -7.98 23.47
CA LEU A 333 -4.19 -9.09 22.78
C LEU A 333 -3.42 -10.41 22.95
N TYR A 334 -2.10 -10.38 22.89
CA TYR A 334 -1.27 -11.56 23.11
C TYR A 334 -1.45 -12.12 24.53
N LEU A 335 -1.43 -11.25 25.55
CA LEU A 335 -1.64 -11.65 26.94
C LEU A 335 -3.05 -12.23 27.16
N MET A 336 -4.09 -11.65 26.55
CA MET A 336 -5.44 -12.19 26.61
C MET A 336 -5.54 -13.57 25.98
N GLN A 337 -4.88 -13.81 24.84
CA GLN A 337 -4.87 -15.12 24.19
C GLN A 337 -4.14 -16.18 25.03
N SER A 338 -3.01 -15.81 25.67
CA SER A 338 -2.28 -16.75 26.53
C SER A 338 -3.10 -17.24 27.73
N LYS A 339 -3.91 -16.35 28.33
CA LYS A 339 -4.77 -16.67 29.47
C LYS A 339 -5.97 -17.57 29.15
N MET A 340 -6.33 -17.73 27.87
CA MET A 340 -7.45 -18.59 27.46
C MET A 340 -7.00 -20.01 27.09
N THR A 341 -5.69 -20.23 26.98
CA THR A 341 -5.09 -21.53 26.63
C THR A 341 -4.55 -22.30 27.84
N ASP A 342 -4.58 -21.67 29.02
CA ASP A 342 -4.22 -22.26 30.32
C ASP A 342 -5.50 -22.59 31.11
#